data_AF-A0A662EF58-F1
#
_entry.id   AF-A0A662EF58-F1
#
_cell.length_a   1.000
_cell.length_b   1.000
_cell.length_c   1.000
_cell.angle_alpha   90.00
_cell.angle_beta   90.00
_cell.angle_gamma   90.00
#
_symmetry.space_group_name_H-M   'P 1'
#
loop_
_entity.id
_entity.type
_entity.pdbx_description
1 polymer ?
#
loop_
_entity_poly.entity_id
_entity_poly.type
_entity_poly.pdbx_seq_one_letter_code
_entity_poly.pdbx_strand_id
1 'polypeptide(L)'
;MELGAVIFDLDGVIVDTAEHHYRAWKRLAGELGIACPPDLKDRVRGISRLEALKVVLGDKWPRYEGRARELADRKDAYYRELIEGLGPEDLLPGALKLIRDLKRHGVKVAVATVSRNGRTVLARLGILDEFDAVVDGHSGARSKPAPDLFLYAARDLGVPPSRCLVVEDAPAGIAAAEVAGMASLALGEEKLFSALRPDLVLPNLRGLDCLRLLKLLDEAAAARASWTIDERRNLRGLSSGAKETVFSVGNGYLGTRGTAEERAPGELRATLINGLYDGVPLFFTELAPVPDWTWAELRLDGVRLPTATEDAGAGRVLDLRDGILRRRVHWRHPDGGAVEVRTMRFASMAEPHLAVQVYSVTSLNFAGEVELVFWLDGVPVGPGLPPFPEIGVAHWEPLSWGARDGMVYVRLRTRRSGVELAAATYVLPLGLPEDAVEVRAHEGIQPAISLRARLSPGETLLGVRFCAVATSAEATDPLSLCAEVLAAAREQGLPGILEDHRRAWAALWEDCDLVIEGDEELQRAVRFNLYHLLISAPRHAADLSI
;
A
#
# COMPACT_ATOMS: atom_id res chain seq x y z
N MET A 1 -3.54 2.67 20.21
CA MET A 1 -3.40 1.35 19.53
C MET A 1 -3.09 0.29 20.59
N GLU A 2 -3.56 -0.95 20.48
CA GLU A 2 -3.08 -2.02 21.37
C GLU A 2 -1.84 -2.71 20.75
N LEU A 3 -0.66 -2.20 21.08
CA LEU A 3 0.61 -2.67 20.54
C LEU A 3 0.92 -4.09 21.05
N GLY A 4 1.01 -5.05 20.13
CA GLY A 4 1.34 -6.45 20.43
C GLY A 4 2.79 -6.82 20.08
N ALA A 5 3.39 -6.13 19.10
CA ALA A 5 4.76 -6.38 18.68
C ALA A 5 5.47 -5.13 18.17
N VAL A 6 6.79 -5.11 18.33
CA VAL A 6 7.69 -4.16 17.65
C VAL A 6 8.69 -4.94 16.80
N ILE A 7 8.76 -4.61 15.51
CA ILE A 7 9.65 -5.23 14.54
C ILE A 7 10.71 -4.19 14.18
N PHE A 8 11.96 -4.48 14.51
CA PHE A 8 13.09 -3.60 14.25
C PHE A 8 13.77 -4.02 12.95
N ASP A 9 14.13 -3.05 12.11
CA ASP A 9 15.26 -3.30 11.21
C ASP A 9 16.57 -3.38 12.00
N LEU A 10 17.59 -3.92 11.34
CA LEU A 10 18.90 -4.12 11.92
C LEU A 10 19.81 -2.93 11.66
N ASP A 11 20.00 -2.59 10.38
CA ASP A 11 20.98 -1.64 9.88
C ASP A 11 20.46 -0.21 10.11
N GLY A 12 21.18 0.61 10.87
CA GLY A 12 20.79 2.00 11.17
C GLY A 12 19.72 2.15 12.27
N VAL A 13 19.15 1.05 12.77
CA VAL A 13 18.21 1.03 13.90
C VAL A 13 18.84 0.41 15.15
N ILE A 14 19.39 -0.80 15.03
CA ILE A 14 20.04 -1.54 16.14
C ILE A 14 21.56 -1.31 16.11
N VAL A 15 22.16 -1.28 14.93
CA VAL A 15 23.61 -1.15 14.71
C VAL A 15 23.89 -0.36 13.43
N ASP A 16 24.95 0.47 13.40
CA ASP A 16 25.38 1.13 12.16
C ASP A 16 26.31 0.21 11.33
N THR A 17 25.70 -0.69 10.57
CA THR A 17 26.41 -1.54 9.59
C THR A 17 26.37 -1.00 8.16
N ALA A 18 25.78 0.18 7.92
CA ALA A 18 25.68 0.79 6.59
C ALA A 18 27.07 1.07 5.98
N GLU A 19 28.02 1.50 6.81
CA GLU A 19 29.41 1.71 6.40
C GLU A 19 30.10 0.40 5.96
N HIS A 20 29.81 -0.71 6.65
CA HIS A 20 30.35 -2.03 6.33
C HIS A 20 29.80 -2.52 4.98
N HIS A 21 28.51 -2.30 4.71
CA HIS A 21 27.90 -2.58 3.40
C HIS A 21 28.54 -1.74 2.28
N TYR A 22 28.71 -0.43 2.49
CA TYR A 22 29.35 0.47 1.54
C TYR A 22 30.79 0.04 1.21
N ARG A 23 31.60 -0.27 2.22
CA ARG A 23 33.00 -0.72 2.03
C ARG A 23 33.09 -2.02 1.25
N ALA A 24 32.19 -2.97 1.52
CA ALA A 24 32.13 -4.23 0.78
C ALA A 24 31.77 -4.02 -0.70
N TRP A 25 30.82 -3.12 -1.00
CA TRP A 25 30.51 -2.75 -2.38
C TRP A 25 31.65 -2.01 -3.07
N LYS A 26 32.29 -1.07 -2.38
CA LYS A 26 33.44 -0.31 -2.90
C LYS A 26 34.61 -1.24 -3.24
N ARG A 27 34.88 -2.24 -2.41
CA ARG A 27 35.90 -3.27 -2.67
C ARG A 27 35.57 -4.08 -3.93
N LEU A 28 34.32 -4.56 -4.05
CA LEU A 28 33.87 -5.28 -5.24
C LEU A 28 33.98 -4.42 -6.51
N ALA A 29 33.54 -3.17 -6.46
CA ALA A 29 33.62 -2.23 -7.59
C ALA A 29 35.08 -1.99 -8.01
N GLY A 30 35.98 -1.80 -7.04
CA GLY A 30 37.42 -1.65 -7.29
C GLY A 30 38.04 -2.86 -7.98
N GLU A 31 37.69 -4.08 -7.58
CA GLU A 31 38.15 -5.32 -8.22
C GLU A 31 37.66 -5.46 -9.68
N LEU A 32 36.48 -4.92 -9.98
CA LEU A 32 35.92 -4.92 -11.33
C LEU A 32 36.42 -3.74 -12.19
N GLY A 33 37.25 -2.84 -11.64
CA GLY A 33 37.67 -1.61 -12.31
C GLY A 33 36.53 -0.64 -12.56
N ILE A 34 35.51 -0.65 -11.70
CA ILE A 34 34.31 0.18 -11.80
C ILE A 34 34.41 1.32 -10.78
N ALA A 35 34.22 2.56 -11.25
CA ALA A 35 34.12 3.71 -10.36
C ALA A 35 32.87 3.61 -9.51
N CYS A 36 33.04 3.64 -8.18
CA CYS A 36 31.93 3.65 -7.24
C CYS A 36 31.27 5.04 -7.21
N PRO A 37 29.93 5.15 -7.33
CA PRO A 37 29.23 6.42 -7.17
C PRO A 37 29.55 7.06 -5.80
N PRO A 38 29.74 8.38 -5.71
CA PRO A 38 30.02 9.06 -4.45
C PRO A 38 28.83 8.98 -3.46
N ASP A 39 27.61 8.90 -4.00
CA ASP A 39 26.34 8.78 -3.30
C ASP A 39 25.87 7.32 -3.12
N LEU A 40 26.74 6.34 -3.39
CA LEU A 40 26.35 4.92 -3.37
C LEU A 40 25.73 4.52 -2.03
N LYS A 41 26.26 5.03 -0.91
CA LYS A 41 25.81 4.69 0.44
C LYS A 41 24.31 4.96 0.61
N ASP A 42 23.83 6.09 0.08
CA ASP A 42 22.42 6.47 0.15
C ASP A 42 21.57 5.65 -0.84
N ARG A 43 22.08 5.45 -2.06
CA ARG A 43 21.36 4.71 -3.12
C ARG A 43 21.16 3.23 -2.83
N VAL A 44 22.01 2.61 -2.01
CA VAL A 44 21.90 1.17 -1.66
C VAL A 44 21.26 0.92 -0.29
N ARG A 45 20.86 1.97 0.43
CA ARG A 45 20.25 1.85 1.75
C ARG A 45 18.85 1.23 1.62
N GLY A 46 18.60 0.16 2.37
CA GLY A 46 17.29 -0.48 2.44
C GLY A 46 16.82 -1.26 1.19
N ILE A 47 17.62 -1.34 0.12
CA ILE A 47 17.25 -2.11 -1.10
C ILE A 47 17.90 -3.50 -1.13
N SER A 48 17.40 -4.38 -2.01
CA SER A 48 17.89 -5.75 -2.14
C SER A 48 19.36 -5.81 -2.59
N ARG A 49 20.03 -6.94 -2.31
CA ARG A 49 21.41 -7.21 -2.79
C ARG A 49 21.53 -7.12 -4.32
N LEU A 50 20.51 -7.57 -5.05
CA LEU A 50 20.52 -7.58 -6.51
C LEU A 50 20.35 -6.15 -7.06
N GLU A 51 19.42 -5.39 -6.48
CA GLU A 51 19.21 -3.99 -6.86
C GLU A 51 20.42 -3.13 -6.50
N ALA A 52 21.02 -3.33 -5.32
CA ALA A 52 22.28 -2.69 -4.95
C ALA A 52 23.41 -3.04 -5.93
N LEU A 53 23.50 -4.30 -6.39
CA LEU A 53 24.47 -4.69 -7.39
C LEU A 53 24.22 -4.00 -8.75
N LYS A 54 22.95 -3.89 -9.20
CA LYS A 54 22.59 -3.12 -10.40
C LYS A 54 23.00 -1.66 -10.27
N VAL A 55 22.76 -1.03 -9.12
CA VAL A 55 23.17 0.36 -8.83
C VAL A 55 24.70 0.51 -8.89
N VAL A 56 25.45 -0.43 -8.31
CA VAL A 56 26.93 -0.41 -8.34
C VAL A 56 27.47 -0.60 -9.76
N LEU A 57 26.86 -1.48 -10.55
CA LEU A 57 27.33 -1.81 -11.89
C LEU A 57 26.84 -0.80 -12.95
N GLY A 58 25.73 -0.11 -12.70
CA GLY A 58 25.17 0.91 -13.60
C GLY A 58 24.93 0.38 -15.01
N ASP A 59 25.43 1.15 -15.99
CA ASP A 59 25.42 0.83 -17.42
C ASP A 59 26.11 -0.49 -17.78
N LYS A 60 26.99 -1.00 -16.91
CA LYS A 60 27.69 -2.26 -17.11
C LYS A 60 26.87 -3.48 -16.67
N TRP A 61 25.72 -3.30 -16.01
CA TRP A 61 24.86 -4.41 -15.56
C TRP A 61 24.67 -5.52 -16.61
N PRO A 62 24.31 -5.23 -17.89
CA PRO A 62 24.07 -6.28 -18.89
C PRO A 62 25.26 -7.22 -19.11
N ARG A 63 26.49 -6.75 -18.89
CA ARG A 63 27.71 -7.57 -19.00
C ARG A 63 27.86 -8.58 -17.86
N TYR A 64 27.30 -8.28 -16.69
CA TYR A 64 27.52 -9.03 -15.45
C TYR A 64 26.26 -9.74 -14.94
N GLU A 65 25.11 -9.57 -15.59
CA GLU A 65 23.84 -10.18 -15.21
C GLU A 65 23.96 -11.70 -15.00
N GLY A 66 24.62 -12.41 -15.93
CA GLY A 66 24.89 -13.86 -15.79
C GLY A 66 25.81 -14.26 -14.64
N ARG A 67 26.52 -13.30 -14.03
CA ARG A 67 27.41 -13.49 -12.86
C ARG A 67 26.88 -12.82 -11.60
N ALA A 68 25.65 -12.31 -11.60
CA ALA A 68 25.10 -11.54 -10.50
C ALA A 68 25.17 -12.28 -9.15
N ARG A 69 24.86 -13.58 -9.15
CA ARG A 69 24.92 -14.42 -7.95
C ARG A 69 26.35 -14.55 -7.41
N GLU A 70 27.31 -14.84 -8.29
CA GLU A 70 28.74 -14.95 -7.93
C GLU A 70 29.26 -13.64 -7.31
N LEU A 71 28.98 -12.50 -7.96
CA LEU A 71 29.41 -11.19 -7.47
C LEU A 71 28.76 -10.82 -6.14
N ALA A 72 27.47 -11.13 -5.99
CA ALA A 72 26.76 -10.89 -4.74
C ALA A 72 27.35 -11.74 -3.59
N ASP A 73 27.65 -13.02 -3.83
CA ASP A 73 28.24 -13.90 -2.82
C ASP A 73 29.68 -13.49 -2.48
N ARG A 74 30.42 -12.96 -3.45
CA ARG A 74 31.75 -12.39 -3.25
C ARG A 74 31.70 -11.12 -2.40
N LYS A 75 30.77 -10.20 -2.65
CA LYS A 75 30.51 -9.05 -1.78
C LYS A 75 30.15 -9.47 -0.36
N ASP A 76 29.35 -10.52 -0.23
CA ASP A 76 28.92 -11.03 1.08
C ASP A 76 30.09 -11.58 1.90
N ALA A 77 31.08 -12.22 1.25
CA ALA A 77 32.32 -12.62 1.91
C ALA A 77 33.09 -11.40 2.48
N TYR A 78 33.23 -10.33 1.71
CA TYR A 78 33.88 -9.09 2.19
C TYR A 78 33.13 -8.45 3.35
N TYR A 79 31.79 -8.47 3.29
CA TYR A 79 30.98 -7.97 4.39
C TYR A 79 31.17 -8.82 5.66
N ARG A 80 31.21 -10.15 5.54
CA ARG A 80 31.46 -11.06 6.66
C ARG A 80 32.81 -10.79 7.34
N GLU A 81 33.88 -10.58 6.56
CA GLU A 81 35.20 -10.17 7.10
C GLU A 81 35.10 -8.86 7.88
N LEU A 82 34.36 -7.87 7.35
CA LEU A 82 34.25 -6.55 7.96
C LEU A 82 33.46 -6.56 9.29
N ILE A 83 32.48 -7.45 9.46
CA ILE A 83 31.66 -7.53 10.68
C ILE A 83 32.27 -8.43 11.77
N GLU A 84 33.43 -9.07 11.53
CA GLU A 84 34.11 -9.88 12.55
C GLU A 84 34.57 -9.07 13.78
N GLY A 85 34.73 -7.75 13.63
CA GLY A 85 35.09 -6.86 14.73
C GLY A 85 33.92 -6.38 15.57
N LEU A 86 32.66 -6.67 15.20
CA LEU A 86 31.50 -6.13 15.90
C LEU A 86 31.37 -6.70 17.31
N GLY A 87 31.01 -5.83 18.25
CA GLY A 87 30.77 -6.14 19.66
C GLY A 87 29.62 -5.32 20.27
N PRO A 88 29.28 -5.57 21.55
CA PRO A 88 28.18 -4.87 22.24
C PRO A 88 28.28 -3.33 22.24
N GLU A 89 29.48 -2.78 22.11
CA GLU A 89 29.75 -1.35 22.01
C GLU A 89 29.23 -0.70 20.72
N ASP A 90 28.99 -1.48 19.67
CA ASP A 90 28.48 -1.01 18.38
C ASP A 90 26.95 -0.84 18.37
N LEU A 91 26.27 -1.20 19.47
CA LEU A 91 24.83 -1.01 19.62
C LEU A 91 24.47 0.49 19.57
N LEU A 92 23.49 0.81 18.73
CA LEU A 92 23.00 2.17 18.66
C LEU A 92 22.32 2.59 19.97
N PRO A 93 22.51 3.85 20.42
CA PRO A 93 22.04 4.31 21.72
C PRO A 93 20.53 4.13 21.90
N GLY A 94 20.14 3.42 22.97
CA GLY A 94 18.74 3.23 23.37
C GLY A 94 18.08 1.97 22.84
N ALA A 95 18.61 1.33 21.78
CA ALA A 95 18.01 0.16 21.15
C ALA A 95 17.80 -0.99 22.15
N LEU A 96 18.86 -1.48 22.79
CA LEU A 96 18.77 -2.58 23.76
C LEU A 96 17.90 -2.23 24.99
N LYS A 97 17.94 -0.98 25.45
CA LYS A 97 17.12 -0.52 26.58
C LYS A 97 15.63 -0.62 26.23
N LEU A 98 15.25 -0.14 25.04
CA LEU A 98 13.88 -0.17 24.56
C LEU A 98 13.41 -1.62 24.32
N ILE A 99 14.22 -2.45 23.66
CA ILE A 99 13.92 -3.88 23.41
C ILE A 99 13.57 -4.59 24.72
N ARG A 100 14.44 -4.49 25.73
CA ARG A 100 14.20 -5.10 27.05
C ARG A 100 12.99 -4.52 27.76
N ASP A 101 12.72 -3.23 27.60
CA ASP A 101 11.57 -2.57 28.22
C ASP A 101 10.23 -2.99 27.60
N LEU A 102 10.18 -3.13 26.27
CA LEU A 102 9.02 -3.67 25.54
C LEU A 102 8.67 -5.08 26.03
N LYS A 103 9.66 -5.96 26.15
CA LYS A 103 9.46 -7.32 26.66
C LYS A 103 8.91 -7.35 28.09
N ARG A 104 9.40 -6.47 28.97
CA ARG A 104 8.87 -6.34 30.34
C ARG A 104 7.39 -5.95 30.37
N HIS A 105 6.90 -5.27 29.34
CA HIS A 105 5.48 -4.90 29.19
C HIS A 105 4.68 -5.92 28.36
N GLY A 106 5.24 -7.09 28.04
CA GLY A 106 4.57 -8.14 27.29
C GLY A 106 4.45 -7.88 25.78
N VAL A 107 5.15 -6.87 25.26
CA VAL A 107 5.23 -6.61 23.82
C VAL A 107 6.31 -7.50 23.21
N LYS A 108 5.95 -8.27 22.18
CA LYS A 108 6.92 -9.13 21.48
C LYS A 108 7.86 -8.31 20.61
N VAL A 109 9.07 -8.81 20.38
CA VAL A 109 10.08 -8.11 19.60
C VAL A 109 10.70 -9.02 18.55
N ALA A 110 10.88 -8.49 17.34
CA ALA A 110 11.55 -9.19 16.25
C ALA A 110 12.55 -8.31 15.53
N VAL A 111 13.46 -8.94 14.79
CA VAL A 111 14.27 -8.28 13.77
C VAL A 111 13.79 -8.71 12.38
N ALA A 112 13.69 -7.76 11.46
CA ALA A 112 13.41 -7.98 10.05
C ALA A 112 14.46 -7.26 9.20
N THR A 113 15.35 -7.99 8.53
CA THR A 113 16.44 -7.42 7.71
C THR A 113 16.56 -8.11 6.35
N VAL A 114 16.93 -7.35 5.32
CA VAL A 114 17.28 -7.91 3.99
C VAL A 114 18.64 -8.62 3.99
N SER A 115 19.46 -8.43 5.03
CA SER A 115 20.79 -9.04 5.14
C SER A 115 20.70 -10.52 5.48
N ARG A 116 21.53 -11.35 4.82
CA ARG A 116 21.69 -12.78 5.17
C ARG A 116 22.47 -12.99 6.48
N ASN A 117 23.12 -11.95 6.99
CA ASN A 117 24.00 -12.04 8.15
C ASN A 117 23.33 -11.54 9.44
N GLY A 118 22.01 -11.29 9.42
CA GLY A 118 21.30 -10.69 10.56
C GLY A 118 21.53 -11.43 11.87
N ARG A 119 21.35 -12.75 11.88
CA ARG A 119 21.63 -13.59 13.07
C ARG A 119 23.09 -13.50 13.55
N THR A 120 24.04 -13.51 12.62
CA THR A 120 25.47 -13.39 12.93
C THR A 120 25.77 -12.06 13.62
N VAL A 121 25.25 -10.95 13.09
CA VAL A 121 25.41 -9.61 13.68
C VAL A 121 24.80 -9.57 15.08
N LEU A 122 23.56 -10.04 15.24
CA LEU A 122 22.89 -10.07 16.55
C LEU A 122 23.64 -10.91 17.60
N ALA A 123 24.22 -12.04 17.18
CA ALA A 123 25.04 -12.89 18.05
C ALA A 123 26.33 -12.19 18.49
N ARG A 124 27.00 -11.47 17.59
CA ARG A 124 28.21 -10.69 17.88
C ARG A 124 27.94 -9.52 18.83
N LEU A 125 26.81 -8.84 18.64
CA LEU A 125 26.34 -7.78 19.54
C LEU A 125 25.87 -8.31 20.90
N GLY A 126 25.72 -9.64 21.07
CA GLY A 126 25.31 -10.27 22.32
C GLY A 126 23.82 -10.10 22.65
N ILE A 127 22.97 -9.88 21.64
CA ILE A 127 21.54 -9.57 21.82
C ILE A 127 20.61 -10.49 21.02
N LEU A 128 21.12 -11.56 20.39
CA LEU A 128 20.30 -12.49 19.61
C LEU A 128 19.14 -13.07 20.44
N ASP A 129 19.41 -13.46 21.69
CA ASP A 129 18.42 -14.08 22.59
C ASP A 129 17.40 -13.08 23.16
N GLU A 130 17.57 -11.78 22.86
CA GLU A 130 16.58 -10.76 23.22
C GLU A 130 15.37 -10.78 22.27
N PHE A 131 15.47 -11.40 21.09
CA PHE A 131 14.40 -11.40 20.09
C PHE A 131 13.54 -12.66 20.13
N ASP A 132 12.23 -12.48 20.01
CA ASP A 132 11.28 -13.59 19.94
C ASP A 132 11.19 -14.19 18.52
N ALA A 133 11.56 -13.40 17.50
CA ALA A 133 11.73 -13.87 16.12
C ALA A 133 12.82 -13.08 15.38
N VAL A 134 13.46 -13.72 14.39
CA VAL A 134 14.44 -13.09 13.49
C VAL A 134 14.15 -13.53 12.06
N VAL A 135 13.76 -12.57 11.22
CA VAL A 135 13.56 -12.75 9.79
C VAL A 135 14.69 -12.04 9.05
N ASP A 136 15.47 -12.81 8.32
CA ASP A 136 16.66 -12.33 7.60
C ASP A 136 16.59 -12.71 6.10
N GLY A 137 17.64 -12.38 5.35
CA GLY A 137 17.74 -12.64 3.92
C GLY A 137 17.76 -14.12 3.50
N HIS A 138 17.63 -15.06 4.45
CA HIS A 138 17.44 -16.49 4.18
C HIS A 138 15.96 -16.93 4.18
N SER A 139 15.04 -16.05 4.59
CA SER A 139 13.61 -16.35 4.73
C SER A 139 12.86 -16.60 3.42
N GLY A 140 13.44 -16.24 2.26
CA GLY A 140 12.75 -16.25 0.97
C GLY A 140 11.76 -15.10 0.80
N ALA A 141 11.65 -14.18 1.77
CA ALA A 141 10.85 -12.97 1.66
C ALA A 141 11.38 -12.08 0.53
N ARG A 142 10.47 -11.43 -0.20
CA ARG A 142 10.84 -10.32 -1.09
C ARG A 142 11.47 -9.21 -0.25
N SER A 143 12.49 -8.55 -0.80
CA SER A 143 13.14 -7.43 -0.12
C SER A 143 12.23 -6.21 -0.08
N LYS A 144 12.47 -5.34 0.92
CA LYS A 144 11.89 -4.00 0.97
C LYS A 144 12.07 -3.32 -0.41
N PRO A 145 11.04 -2.64 -0.94
CA PRO A 145 9.85 -2.16 -0.23
C PRO A 145 8.64 -3.12 -0.25
N ALA A 146 8.82 -4.38 -0.66
CA ALA A 146 7.80 -5.39 -0.44
C ALA A 146 7.57 -5.62 1.08
N PRO A 147 6.33 -5.88 1.53
CA PRO A 147 5.97 -6.01 2.94
C PRO A 147 6.39 -7.36 3.55
N ASP A 148 6.87 -8.30 2.74
CA ASP A 148 7.06 -9.72 3.07
C ASP A 148 7.88 -9.94 4.36
N LEU A 149 9.01 -9.25 4.51
CA LEU A 149 9.87 -9.40 5.71
C LEU A 149 9.12 -9.07 7.00
N PHE A 150 8.31 -8.01 6.99
CA PHE A 150 7.53 -7.61 8.16
C PHE A 150 6.34 -8.54 8.38
N LEU A 151 5.64 -8.94 7.32
CA LEU A 151 4.55 -9.91 7.42
C LEU A 151 5.02 -11.26 7.96
N TYR A 152 6.21 -11.72 7.57
CA TYR A 152 6.80 -12.95 8.10
C TYR A 152 7.19 -12.78 9.57
N ALA A 153 7.74 -11.63 9.96
CA ALA A 153 8.05 -11.35 11.37
C ALA A 153 6.76 -11.33 12.22
N ALA A 154 5.70 -10.69 11.74
CA ALA A 154 4.40 -10.69 12.41
C ALA A 154 3.80 -12.11 12.56
N ARG A 155 3.91 -12.94 11.51
CA ARG A 155 3.56 -14.37 11.55
C ARG A 155 4.35 -15.12 12.61
N ASP A 156 5.67 -15.01 12.60
CA ASP A 156 6.56 -15.74 13.52
C ASP A 156 6.35 -15.29 14.97
N LEU A 157 5.95 -14.03 15.18
CA LEU A 157 5.52 -13.52 16.48
C LEU A 157 4.10 -13.94 16.86
N GLY A 158 3.28 -14.43 15.94
CA GLY A 158 1.85 -14.71 16.16
C GLY A 158 1.06 -13.46 16.53
N VAL A 159 1.41 -12.31 15.95
CA VAL A 159 0.75 -11.01 16.19
C VAL A 159 0.24 -10.48 14.84
N PRO A 160 -1.04 -10.08 14.72
CA PRO A 160 -1.56 -9.55 13.45
C PRO A 160 -0.88 -8.23 13.08
N PRO A 161 -0.67 -7.92 11.79
CA PRO A 161 0.02 -6.71 11.36
C PRO A 161 -0.56 -5.39 11.91
N SER A 162 -1.86 -5.32 12.14
CA SER A 162 -2.52 -4.15 12.75
C SER A 162 -2.12 -3.86 14.20
N ARG A 163 -1.42 -4.79 14.86
CA ARG A 163 -0.88 -4.65 16.22
C ARG A 163 0.65 -4.58 16.25
N CYS A 164 1.28 -4.43 15.09
CA CYS A 164 2.72 -4.31 14.94
C CYS A 164 3.12 -2.84 14.71
N LEU A 165 4.24 -2.45 15.32
CA LEU A 165 4.98 -1.24 14.98
C LEU A 165 6.31 -1.65 14.33
N VAL A 166 6.63 -1.08 13.18
CA VAL A 166 7.93 -1.22 12.53
C VAL A 166 8.81 -0.05 12.93
N VAL A 167 10.06 -0.31 13.34
CA VAL A 167 11.08 0.72 13.56
C VAL A 167 12.11 0.64 12.44
N GLU A 168 12.25 1.71 11.67
CA GLU A 168 13.01 1.72 10.42
C GLU A 168 13.71 3.06 10.17
N ASP A 169 14.86 3.05 9.49
CA ASP A 169 15.65 4.25 9.15
C ASP A 169 15.62 4.63 7.65
N ALA A 170 14.97 3.83 6.80
CA ALA A 170 14.93 4.00 5.35
C ALA A 170 13.50 4.13 4.79
N PRO A 171 13.29 5.01 3.78
CA PRO A 171 12.00 5.17 3.09
C PRO A 171 11.37 3.85 2.61
N ALA A 172 12.18 2.95 2.02
CA ALA A 172 11.70 1.67 1.51
C ALA A 172 11.05 0.79 2.60
N GLY A 173 11.60 0.79 3.82
CA GLY A 173 11.02 0.03 4.92
C GLY A 173 9.77 0.69 5.51
N ILE A 174 9.69 2.02 5.56
CA ILE A 174 8.46 2.72 5.96
C ILE A 174 7.32 2.44 4.99
N ALA A 175 7.60 2.47 3.68
CA ALA A 175 6.63 2.10 2.67
C ALA A 175 6.18 0.64 2.81
N ALA A 176 7.12 -0.29 3.04
CA ALA A 176 6.81 -1.70 3.27
C ALA A 176 5.93 -1.90 4.52
N ALA A 177 6.17 -1.15 5.60
CA ALA A 177 5.34 -1.17 6.80
C ALA A 177 3.91 -0.70 6.51
N GLU A 178 3.75 0.41 5.78
CA GLU A 178 2.43 0.92 5.40
C GLU A 178 1.65 -0.09 4.55
N VAL A 179 2.28 -0.70 3.54
CA VAL A 179 1.66 -1.74 2.70
C VAL A 179 1.31 -2.98 3.52
N ALA A 180 2.14 -3.38 4.48
CA ALA A 180 1.83 -4.44 5.44
C ALA A 180 0.70 -4.04 6.42
N GLY A 181 0.31 -2.78 6.44
CA GLY A 181 -0.64 -2.21 7.37
C GLY A 181 -0.09 -2.00 8.79
N MET A 182 1.21 -2.08 8.99
CA MET A 182 1.80 -1.86 10.31
C MET A 182 1.93 -0.37 10.59
N ALA A 183 1.88 0.00 11.87
CA ALA A 183 2.34 1.34 12.24
C ALA A 183 3.85 1.46 12.05
N SER A 184 4.36 2.67 11.89
CA SER A 184 5.79 2.90 11.66
C SER A 184 6.38 4.02 12.49
N LEU A 185 7.55 3.74 13.10
CA LEU A 185 8.45 4.72 13.69
C LEU A 185 9.67 4.86 12.77
N ALA A 186 9.80 6.01 12.13
CA ALA A 186 10.95 6.34 11.31
C ALA A 186 12.09 6.95 12.16
N LEU A 187 13.32 6.52 11.91
CA LEU A 187 14.53 7.06 12.55
C LEU A 187 15.32 7.93 11.58
N GLY A 188 15.57 9.19 11.96
CA GLY A 188 16.38 10.12 11.19
C GLY A 188 15.75 11.50 11.04
N GLU A 189 16.13 12.20 9.97
CA GLU A 189 15.60 13.53 9.66
C GLU A 189 14.20 13.45 9.06
N GLU A 190 13.27 14.29 9.53
CA GLU A 190 11.87 14.29 9.10
C GLU A 190 11.70 14.50 7.58
N LYS A 191 12.57 15.30 6.96
CA LYS A 191 12.54 15.56 5.52
C LYS A 191 12.67 14.29 4.68
N LEU A 192 13.43 13.31 5.15
CA LEU A 192 13.64 12.02 4.46
C LEU A 192 12.33 11.23 4.30
N PHE A 193 11.37 11.43 5.21
CA PHE A 193 10.11 10.68 5.26
C PHE A 193 8.89 11.52 4.88
N SER A 194 9.10 12.76 4.43
CA SER A 194 8.04 13.71 4.11
C SER A 194 6.97 13.15 3.15
N ALA A 195 7.40 12.31 2.19
CA ALA A 195 6.50 11.67 1.23
C ALA A 195 5.85 10.36 1.73
N LEU A 196 6.29 9.79 2.86
CA LEU A 196 5.84 8.48 3.35
C LEU A 196 4.99 8.54 4.62
N ARG A 197 4.87 9.73 5.24
CA ARG A 197 3.98 10.03 6.38
C ARG A 197 3.96 8.92 7.47
N PRO A 198 5.13 8.52 8.01
CA PRO A 198 5.19 7.54 9.11
C PRO A 198 4.38 8.01 10.33
N ASP A 199 3.97 7.07 11.19
CA ASP A 199 3.19 7.41 12.39
C ASP A 199 3.96 8.27 13.38
N LEU A 200 5.28 8.08 13.45
CA LEU A 200 6.18 8.82 14.30
C LEU A 200 7.54 8.97 13.61
N VAL A 201 8.21 10.09 13.82
CA VAL A 201 9.61 10.30 13.42
C VAL A 201 10.41 10.70 14.64
N LEU A 202 11.53 10.02 14.89
CA LEU A 202 12.48 10.37 15.96
C LEU A 202 13.91 10.39 15.40
N PRO A 203 14.81 11.22 15.95
CA PRO A 203 16.19 11.24 15.48
C PRO A 203 16.97 9.95 15.85
N ASN A 204 16.57 9.27 16.94
CA ASN A 204 17.13 8.01 17.42
C ASN A 204 16.27 7.46 18.59
N LEU A 205 16.66 6.32 19.15
CA LEU A 205 15.97 5.64 20.24
C LEU A 205 16.42 6.07 21.66
N ARG A 206 17.30 7.06 21.78
CA ARG A 206 17.85 7.47 23.09
C ARG A 206 16.73 8.00 23.99
N GLY A 207 16.62 7.40 25.17
CA GLY A 207 15.64 7.82 26.18
C GLY A 207 14.20 7.36 25.90
N LEU A 208 13.97 6.59 24.83
CA LEU A 208 12.67 5.99 24.56
C LEU A 208 12.47 4.73 25.41
N ASP A 209 11.29 4.60 26.01
CA ASP A 209 10.80 3.41 26.69
C ASP A 209 9.38 3.08 26.18
N CYS A 210 8.82 1.95 26.60
CA CYS A 210 7.53 1.45 26.12
C CYS A 210 6.40 2.45 26.38
N LEU A 211 6.33 3.02 27.58
CA LEU A 211 5.26 3.95 27.95
C LEU A 211 5.37 5.27 27.18
N ARG A 212 6.58 5.80 27.02
CA ARG A 212 6.80 7.01 26.23
C ARG A 212 6.50 6.79 24.76
N LEU A 213 6.86 5.63 24.21
CA LEU A 213 6.51 5.25 22.84
C LEU A 213 4.99 5.23 22.63
N LEU A 214 4.25 4.54 23.50
CA LEU A 214 2.78 4.49 23.43
C LEU A 214 2.17 5.88 23.51
N LYS A 215 2.65 6.72 24.45
CA LYS A 215 2.22 8.11 24.57
C LYS A 215 2.47 8.91 23.29
N LEU A 216 3.65 8.79 22.68
CA LEU A 216 3.98 9.49 21.43
C LEU A 216 3.11 9.04 20.27
N LEU A 217 2.78 7.75 20.19
CA LEU A 217 1.87 7.22 19.16
C LEU A 217 0.46 7.77 19.34
N ASP A 218 -0.03 7.87 20.58
CA ASP A 218 -1.34 8.46 20.87
C ASP A 218 -1.36 9.98 20.58
N GLU A 219 -0.30 10.72 20.95
CA GLU A 219 -0.12 12.13 20.60
C GLU A 219 -0.11 12.34 19.08
N ALA A 220 0.62 11.51 18.34
CA ALA A 220 0.65 11.57 16.88
C ALA A 220 -0.69 11.21 16.24
N ALA A 221 -1.44 10.25 16.80
CA ALA A 221 -2.78 9.92 16.34
C ALA A 221 -3.77 11.07 16.60
N ALA A 222 -3.66 11.75 17.74
CA ALA A 222 -4.47 12.92 18.06
C ALA A 222 -4.18 14.09 17.10
N ALA A 223 -2.91 14.38 16.81
CA ALA A 223 -2.53 15.42 15.85
C ALA A 223 -3.08 15.17 14.43
N ARG A 224 -3.33 13.90 14.07
CA ARG A 224 -3.92 13.48 12.79
C ARG A 224 -5.44 13.46 12.79
N ALA A 225 -6.10 13.62 13.94
CA ALA A 225 -7.55 13.52 14.04
C ALA A 225 -8.27 14.58 13.19
N SER A 226 -7.71 15.79 13.10
CA SER A 226 -8.27 16.88 12.28
C SER A 226 -8.17 16.66 10.77
N TRP A 227 -7.38 15.67 10.36
CA TRP A 227 -7.16 15.28 8.96
C TRP A 227 -7.88 14.00 8.56
N THR A 228 -8.61 13.36 9.48
CA THR A 228 -9.22 12.07 9.24
C THR A 228 -10.72 12.10 9.47
N ILE A 229 -11.45 11.43 8.58
CA ILE A 229 -12.86 11.11 8.76
C ILE A 229 -12.94 9.62 9.09
N ASP A 230 -13.29 9.31 10.33
CA ASP A 230 -13.47 7.95 10.84
C ASP A 230 -14.96 7.60 10.88
N GLU A 231 -15.35 6.51 10.24
CA GLU A 231 -16.74 6.07 10.14
C GLU A 231 -17.41 5.93 11.51
N ARG A 232 -16.69 5.37 12.48
CA ARG A 232 -17.20 5.10 13.82
C ARG A 232 -17.23 6.33 14.69
N ARG A 233 -16.45 7.37 14.39
CA ARG A 233 -16.42 8.60 15.22
C ARG A 233 -17.25 9.71 14.61
N ASN A 234 -17.06 9.95 13.32
CA ASN A 234 -17.59 11.12 12.63
C ASN A 234 -18.92 10.84 11.92
N LEU A 235 -19.21 9.59 11.53
CA LEU A 235 -20.35 9.26 10.66
C LEU A 235 -21.43 8.39 11.34
N ARG A 236 -21.48 8.41 12.68
CA ARG A 236 -22.53 7.73 13.44
C ARG A 236 -23.89 8.32 13.06
N GLY A 237 -24.87 7.45 12.78
CA GLY A 237 -26.24 7.85 12.45
C GLY A 237 -26.48 8.23 10.98
N LEU A 238 -25.43 8.30 10.14
CA LEU A 238 -25.60 8.49 8.70
C LEU A 238 -26.06 7.18 8.01
N SER A 239 -26.86 7.32 6.96
CA SER A 239 -27.26 6.20 6.08
C SER A 239 -26.05 5.64 5.30
N SER A 240 -26.16 4.42 4.76
CA SER A 240 -25.09 3.83 3.92
C SER A 240 -24.74 4.74 2.74
N GLY A 241 -25.75 5.20 2.00
CA GLY A 241 -25.56 6.08 0.85
C GLY A 241 -24.88 7.41 1.19
N ALA A 242 -25.16 7.98 2.37
CA ALA A 242 -24.47 9.19 2.82
C ALA A 242 -22.99 8.92 3.15
N LYS A 243 -22.70 7.79 3.83
CA LYS A 243 -21.32 7.38 4.12
C LYS A 243 -20.50 7.12 2.85
N GLU A 244 -21.11 6.48 1.85
CA GLU A 244 -20.50 6.28 0.54
C GLU A 244 -20.14 7.61 -0.14
N THR A 245 -20.99 8.64 -0.04
CA THR A 245 -20.66 9.99 -0.56
C THR A 245 -19.48 10.59 0.20
N VAL A 246 -19.55 10.60 1.54
CA VAL A 246 -18.50 11.20 2.40
C VAL A 246 -17.13 10.58 2.15
N PHE A 247 -17.08 9.27 1.89
CA PHE A 247 -15.86 8.51 1.62
C PHE A 247 -15.49 8.39 0.14
N SER A 248 -16.06 9.23 -0.73
CA SER A 248 -15.63 9.26 -2.13
C SER A 248 -14.16 9.63 -2.25
N VAL A 249 -13.46 8.97 -3.16
CA VAL A 249 -12.06 9.24 -3.52
C VAL A 249 -12.00 9.70 -4.98
N GLY A 250 -11.10 10.61 -5.32
CA GLY A 250 -10.96 11.11 -6.68
C GLY A 250 -9.72 11.99 -6.86
N ASN A 251 -9.49 12.40 -8.10
CA ASN A 251 -8.30 13.18 -8.49
C ASN A 251 -8.62 14.31 -9.48
N GLY A 252 -9.89 14.65 -9.66
CA GLY A 252 -10.34 15.64 -10.64
C GLY A 252 -10.55 15.08 -12.06
N TYR A 253 -9.89 13.98 -12.41
CA TYR A 253 -10.21 13.22 -13.62
C TYR A 253 -11.32 12.21 -13.38
N LEU A 254 -11.15 11.34 -12.37
CA LEU A 254 -12.14 10.37 -11.96
C LEU A 254 -12.51 10.52 -10.48
N GLY A 255 -13.74 10.14 -10.15
CA GLY A 255 -14.27 10.08 -8.79
C GLY A 255 -15.01 8.78 -8.56
N THR A 256 -14.77 8.14 -7.42
CA THR A 256 -15.35 6.85 -7.05
C THR A 256 -15.96 6.92 -5.67
N ARG A 257 -17.21 6.47 -5.54
CA ARG A 257 -17.91 6.46 -4.24
C ARG A 257 -17.21 5.54 -3.24
N GLY A 258 -17.34 5.88 -1.96
CA GLY A 258 -16.71 5.20 -0.83
C GLY A 258 -17.34 3.87 -0.41
N THR A 259 -17.88 3.07 -1.34
CA THR A 259 -18.51 1.75 -1.06
C THR A 259 -17.52 0.74 -0.49
N ALA A 260 -18.01 -0.37 0.08
CA ALA A 260 -17.15 -1.50 0.39
C ALA A 260 -16.57 -2.11 -0.90
N GLU A 261 -15.46 -2.84 -0.79
CA GLU A 261 -14.87 -3.57 -1.90
C GLU A 261 -15.74 -4.76 -2.33
N GLU A 262 -16.33 -5.47 -1.34
CA GLU A 262 -17.29 -6.54 -1.59
C GLU A 262 -18.66 -5.91 -1.85
N ARG A 263 -19.19 -6.09 -3.07
CA ARG A 263 -20.49 -5.53 -3.45
C ARG A 263 -21.59 -5.96 -2.47
N ALA A 264 -22.24 -4.98 -1.85
CA ALA A 264 -23.40 -5.18 -0.99
C ALA A 264 -24.71 -4.87 -1.70
N PRO A 265 -25.81 -5.57 -1.37
CA PRO A 265 -27.13 -5.20 -1.85
C PRO A 265 -27.49 -3.76 -1.44
N GLY A 266 -27.98 -2.96 -2.39
CA GLY A 266 -28.44 -1.59 -2.13
C GLY A 266 -27.34 -0.51 -2.07
N GLU A 267 -26.08 -0.84 -2.32
CA GLU A 267 -25.02 0.17 -2.49
C GLU A 267 -25.22 0.98 -3.76
N LEU A 268 -25.03 2.30 -3.67
CA LEU A 268 -25.05 3.19 -4.82
C LEU A 268 -23.62 3.32 -5.37
N ARG A 269 -23.08 2.23 -5.90
CA ARG A 269 -21.73 2.23 -6.51
C ARG A 269 -21.71 3.11 -7.76
N ALA A 270 -20.69 3.95 -7.87
CA ALA A 270 -20.39 4.65 -9.12
C ALA A 270 -18.93 5.07 -9.15
N THR A 271 -18.32 4.92 -10.33
CA THR A 271 -17.12 5.63 -10.75
C THR A 271 -17.54 6.56 -11.89
N LEU A 272 -17.14 7.81 -11.84
CA LEU A 272 -17.44 8.84 -12.84
C LEU A 272 -16.14 9.45 -13.36
N ILE A 273 -16.12 9.86 -14.63
CA ILE A 273 -15.04 10.63 -15.23
C ILE A 273 -15.57 12.04 -15.53
N ASN A 274 -14.77 13.05 -15.23
CA ASN A 274 -15.11 14.45 -15.49
C ASN A 274 -15.35 14.68 -16.99
N GLY A 275 -16.44 15.36 -17.34
CA GLY A 275 -16.77 15.66 -18.74
C GLY A 275 -17.32 14.48 -19.55
N LEU A 276 -17.40 13.27 -18.98
CA LEU A 276 -17.89 12.10 -19.70
C LEU A 276 -19.42 11.99 -19.58
N TYR A 277 -20.11 12.65 -20.52
CA TYR A 277 -21.56 12.64 -20.61
C TYR A 277 -22.07 11.73 -21.74
N ASP A 278 -23.24 11.13 -21.54
CA ASP A 278 -23.96 10.40 -22.57
C ASP A 278 -25.48 10.60 -22.46
N GLY A 279 -26.17 10.53 -23.59
CA GLY A 279 -27.60 10.81 -23.67
C GLY A 279 -28.45 9.57 -23.41
N VAL A 280 -29.39 9.66 -22.47
CA VAL A 280 -30.35 8.58 -22.20
C VAL A 280 -31.64 8.78 -23.00
N PRO A 281 -32.18 7.75 -23.68
CA PRO A 281 -33.52 7.84 -24.24
C PRO A 281 -34.56 8.14 -23.14
N LEU A 282 -35.30 9.23 -23.28
CA LEU A 282 -36.47 9.68 -22.48
C LEU A 282 -36.23 10.62 -21.28
N PHE A 283 -35.00 10.91 -20.82
CA PHE A 283 -34.81 11.67 -19.57
C PHE A 283 -33.93 12.93 -19.71
N PHE A 284 -32.60 12.84 -19.93
CA PHE A 284 -31.69 13.98 -20.24
C PHE A 284 -30.25 13.46 -20.50
N THR A 285 -29.27 14.36 -20.69
CA THR A 285 -27.84 14.02 -20.77
C THR A 285 -27.23 14.01 -19.36
N GLU A 286 -26.60 12.91 -18.96
CA GLU A 286 -25.99 12.73 -17.64
C GLU A 286 -24.57 12.15 -17.73
N LEU A 287 -23.84 12.16 -16.61
CA LEU A 287 -22.52 11.54 -16.52
C LEU A 287 -22.64 10.02 -16.66
N ALA A 288 -21.87 9.43 -17.57
CA ALA A 288 -21.89 8.00 -17.79
C ALA A 288 -21.04 7.29 -16.71
N PRO A 289 -21.61 6.39 -15.89
CA PRO A 289 -20.85 5.58 -14.95
C PRO A 289 -19.86 4.67 -15.70
N VAL A 290 -18.62 4.63 -15.24
CA VAL A 290 -17.54 3.86 -15.89
C VAL A 290 -17.26 2.56 -15.11
N PRO A 291 -16.44 1.62 -15.65
CA PRO A 291 -16.09 0.38 -14.96
C PRO A 291 -15.65 0.60 -13.51
N ASP A 292 -16.25 -0.17 -12.60
CA ASP A 292 -15.92 -0.14 -11.19
C ASP A 292 -14.59 -0.87 -10.94
N TRP A 293 -13.56 -0.07 -10.69
CA TRP A 293 -12.22 -0.55 -10.36
C TRP A 293 -12.05 -0.92 -8.89
N THR A 294 -13.07 -0.81 -8.04
CA THR A 294 -12.97 -1.11 -6.59
C THR A 294 -13.52 -2.47 -6.20
N TRP A 295 -14.28 -3.12 -7.10
CA TRP A 295 -14.87 -4.43 -6.86
C TRP A 295 -13.79 -5.49 -6.58
N ALA A 296 -13.83 -6.05 -5.38
CA ALA A 296 -13.08 -7.23 -5.01
C ALA A 296 -13.98 -8.20 -4.22
N GLU A 297 -13.68 -9.50 -4.28
CA GLU A 297 -14.38 -10.51 -3.49
C GLU A 297 -13.39 -11.37 -2.73
N LEU A 298 -13.64 -11.58 -1.44
CA LEU A 298 -12.93 -12.56 -0.63
C LEU A 298 -13.78 -13.80 -0.44
N ARG A 299 -13.18 -14.96 -0.67
CA ARG A 299 -13.73 -16.28 -0.33
C ARG A 299 -12.76 -17.06 0.54
N LEU A 300 -13.27 -17.67 1.60
CA LEU A 300 -12.56 -18.62 2.46
C LEU A 300 -13.24 -19.98 2.30
N ASP A 301 -12.51 -21.00 1.83
CA ASP A 301 -13.06 -22.32 1.50
C ASP A 301 -14.37 -22.26 0.68
N GLY A 302 -14.44 -21.32 -0.26
CA GLY A 302 -15.60 -21.07 -1.13
C GLY A 302 -16.72 -20.21 -0.51
N VAL A 303 -16.68 -19.91 0.78
CA VAL A 303 -17.63 -19.02 1.47
C VAL A 303 -17.23 -17.56 1.25
N ARG A 304 -18.12 -16.75 0.68
CA ARG A 304 -17.90 -15.32 0.44
C ARG A 304 -17.98 -14.52 1.75
N LEU A 305 -17.04 -13.59 1.96
CA LEU A 305 -17.10 -12.60 3.04
C LEU A 305 -18.44 -11.83 2.94
N PRO A 306 -19.26 -11.78 4.01
CA PRO A 306 -20.45 -10.94 4.03
C PRO A 306 -20.06 -9.46 4.03
N THR A 307 -20.91 -8.63 3.42
CA THR A 307 -20.66 -7.19 3.24
C THR A 307 -20.81 -6.36 4.51
N ALA A 308 -21.51 -6.90 5.51
CA ALA A 308 -21.61 -6.32 6.84
C ALA A 308 -20.96 -7.27 7.85
N THR A 309 -20.08 -6.73 8.69
CA THR A 309 -19.51 -7.44 9.83
C THR A 309 -19.79 -6.65 11.10
N GLU A 310 -20.36 -7.30 12.10
CA GLU A 310 -20.73 -6.68 13.39
C GLU A 310 -19.54 -6.61 14.37
N ASP A 311 -18.31 -6.43 13.88
CA ASP A 311 -17.15 -6.35 14.75
C ASP A 311 -16.88 -4.90 15.20
N ALA A 312 -16.69 -4.72 16.51
CA ALA A 312 -16.30 -3.45 17.10
C ALA A 312 -15.00 -2.87 16.53
N GLY A 313 -14.14 -3.70 15.93
CA GLY A 313 -12.89 -3.34 15.25
C GLY A 313 -13.04 -2.87 13.81
N ALA A 314 -14.19 -3.11 13.18
CA ALA A 314 -14.44 -2.83 11.77
C ALA A 314 -14.76 -1.34 11.51
N GLY A 315 -14.41 -0.84 10.33
CA GLY A 315 -14.77 0.51 9.89
C GLY A 315 -13.81 1.09 8.86
N ARG A 316 -14.21 2.23 8.30
CA ARG A 316 -13.45 3.01 7.32
C ARG A 316 -12.85 4.28 7.91
N VAL A 317 -11.69 4.67 7.39
CA VAL A 317 -11.05 5.96 7.67
C VAL A 317 -10.58 6.56 6.35
N LEU A 318 -11.01 7.78 6.04
CA LEU A 318 -10.47 8.59 4.95
C LEU A 318 -9.46 9.57 5.53
N ASP A 319 -8.23 9.54 5.01
CA ASP A 319 -7.22 10.55 5.30
C ASP A 319 -7.32 11.67 4.26
N LEU A 320 -7.70 12.87 4.71
CA LEU A 320 -7.91 14.03 3.83
C LEU A 320 -6.59 14.58 3.28
N ARG A 321 -5.45 14.26 3.91
CA ARG A 321 -4.14 14.76 3.50
C ARG A 321 -3.65 14.16 2.19
N ASP A 322 -4.03 12.92 1.93
CA ASP A 322 -3.65 12.17 0.73
C ASP A 322 -4.83 11.49 0.04
N GLY A 323 -6.06 11.67 0.51
CA GLY A 323 -7.25 11.08 -0.12
C GLY A 323 -7.27 9.56 -0.12
N ILE A 324 -6.50 8.92 0.77
CA ILE A 324 -6.46 7.47 0.88
C ILE A 324 -7.57 6.98 1.81
N LEU A 325 -8.46 6.14 1.28
CA LEU A 325 -9.50 5.45 2.05
C LEU A 325 -8.97 4.10 2.53
N ARG A 326 -9.06 3.84 3.84
CA ARG A 326 -8.66 2.58 4.47
C ARG A 326 -9.86 1.91 5.13
N ARG A 327 -9.96 0.58 5.05
CA ARG A 327 -10.96 -0.21 5.77
C ARG A 327 -10.28 -1.33 6.55
N ARG A 328 -10.82 -1.66 7.73
CA ARG A 328 -10.50 -2.87 8.48
C ARG A 328 -11.78 -3.63 8.76
N VAL A 329 -11.72 -4.94 8.65
CA VAL A 329 -12.81 -5.86 8.95
C VAL A 329 -12.23 -7.09 9.65
N HIS A 330 -12.88 -7.55 10.71
CA HIS A 330 -12.63 -8.87 11.28
C HIS A 330 -13.77 -9.77 10.87
N TRP A 331 -13.42 -10.97 10.39
CA TRP A 331 -14.41 -11.93 9.94
C TRP A 331 -14.13 -13.30 10.52
N ARG A 332 -15.16 -13.88 11.13
CA ARG A 332 -15.17 -15.27 11.59
C ARG A 332 -15.85 -16.13 10.53
N HIS A 333 -15.13 -17.11 10.02
CA HIS A 333 -15.66 -18.06 9.06
C HIS A 333 -16.74 -18.94 9.73
N PRO A 334 -17.82 -19.34 9.03
CA PRO A 334 -18.91 -20.14 9.61
C PRO A 334 -18.46 -21.45 10.27
N ASP A 335 -17.47 -22.13 9.68
CA ASP A 335 -16.93 -23.40 10.21
C ASP A 335 -15.86 -23.21 11.29
N GLY A 336 -15.66 -21.98 11.76
CA GLY A 336 -14.61 -21.61 12.70
C GLY A 336 -13.34 -21.08 12.02
N GLY A 337 -12.44 -20.52 12.83
CA GLY A 337 -11.34 -19.71 12.32
C GLY A 337 -11.79 -18.27 12.01
N ALA A 338 -10.82 -17.37 11.99
CA ALA A 338 -11.04 -15.95 11.79
C ALA A 338 -9.87 -15.35 11.01
N VAL A 339 -10.20 -14.31 10.25
CA VAL A 339 -9.26 -13.51 9.47
C VAL A 339 -9.44 -12.03 9.79
N GLU A 340 -8.36 -11.28 9.63
CA GLU A 340 -8.39 -9.82 9.54
C GLU A 340 -8.26 -9.43 8.06
N VAL A 341 -9.20 -8.62 7.59
CA VAL A 341 -9.20 -8.03 6.27
C VAL A 341 -8.87 -6.56 6.39
N ARG A 342 -7.98 -6.09 5.51
CA ARG A 342 -7.61 -4.67 5.43
C ARG A 342 -7.56 -4.23 3.98
N THR A 343 -8.15 -3.08 3.72
CA THR A 343 -8.10 -2.47 2.40
C THR A 343 -7.55 -1.05 2.48
N MET A 344 -6.93 -0.63 1.40
CA MET A 344 -6.48 0.74 1.16
C MET A 344 -6.74 1.05 -0.29
N ARG A 345 -7.29 2.23 -0.62
CA ARG A 345 -7.45 2.65 -2.02
C ARG A 345 -7.36 4.15 -2.21
N PHE A 346 -6.94 4.55 -3.40
CA PHE A 346 -6.89 5.95 -3.83
C PHE A 346 -6.89 6.07 -5.36
N ALA A 347 -7.38 7.20 -5.86
CA ALA A 347 -7.11 7.66 -7.22
C ALA A 347 -5.84 8.50 -7.18
N SER A 348 -4.86 8.19 -8.03
CA SER A 348 -3.57 8.89 -8.01
C SER A 348 -3.77 10.36 -8.38
N MET A 349 -3.16 11.23 -7.58
CA MET A 349 -3.18 12.68 -7.80
C MET A 349 -2.03 13.11 -8.72
N ALA A 350 -1.03 12.25 -8.92
CA ALA A 350 0.11 12.49 -9.80
C ALA A 350 -0.10 11.90 -11.20
N GLU A 351 -0.81 10.78 -11.30
CA GLU A 351 -1.14 10.11 -12.56
C GLU A 351 -2.67 10.01 -12.68
N PRO A 352 -3.33 10.89 -13.47
CA PRO A 352 -4.78 11.04 -13.47
C PRO A 352 -5.54 9.76 -13.86
N HIS A 353 -4.93 8.92 -14.70
CA HIS A 353 -5.54 7.71 -15.21
C HIS A 353 -5.40 6.51 -14.27
N LEU A 354 -4.57 6.62 -13.22
CA LEU A 354 -4.23 5.51 -12.33
C LEU A 354 -5.03 5.53 -11.03
N ALA A 355 -5.63 4.39 -10.70
CA ALA A 355 -6.19 4.09 -9.40
C ALA A 355 -5.52 2.85 -8.79
N VAL A 356 -5.39 2.83 -7.47
CA VAL A 356 -4.67 1.79 -6.74
C VAL A 356 -5.53 1.26 -5.61
N GLN A 357 -5.54 -0.07 -5.44
CA GLN A 357 -6.16 -0.74 -4.31
C GLN A 357 -5.22 -1.81 -3.73
N VAL A 358 -5.07 -1.83 -2.41
CA VAL A 358 -4.45 -2.92 -1.67
C VAL A 358 -5.54 -3.67 -0.91
N TYR A 359 -5.54 -4.99 -1.01
CA TYR A 359 -6.44 -5.87 -0.27
C TYR A 359 -5.60 -6.95 0.43
N SER A 360 -5.65 -6.98 1.76
CA SER A 360 -4.88 -7.89 2.61
C SER A 360 -5.81 -8.75 3.46
N VAL A 361 -5.47 -10.03 3.56
CA VAL A 361 -6.16 -11.03 4.39
C VAL A 361 -5.13 -11.73 5.25
N THR A 362 -5.14 -11.45 6.56
CA THR A 362 -4.30 -12.11 7.55
C THR A 362 -5.10 -13.17 8.28
N SER A 363 -4.59 -14.40 8.32
CA SER A 363 -5.18 -15.44 9.17
C SER A 363 -4.89 -15.16 10.64
N LEU A 364 -5.93 -15.00 11.47
CA LEU A 364 -5.80 -14.90 12.92
C LEU A 364 -5.68 -16.29 13.55
N ASN A 365 -6.51 -17.22 13.09
CA ASN A 365 -6.49 -18.64 13.45
C ASN A 365 -7.18 -19.52 12.39
N PHE A 366 -7.42 -18.99 11.19
CA PHE A 366 -7.97 -19.72 10.06
C PHE A 366 -6.89 -20.59 9.38
N ALA A 367 -7.28 -21.74 8.85
CA ALA A 367 -6.39 -22.59 8.06
C ALA A 367 -7.18 -23.21 6.92
N GLY A 368 -6.95 -22.76 5.69
CA GLY A 368 -7.79 -23.14 4.55
C GLY A 368 -7.44 -22.41 3.27
N GLU A 369 -8.22 -22.67 2.21
CA GLU A 369 -8.10 -21.97 0.93
C GLU A 369 -8.65 -20.55 1.05
N VAL A 370 -7.90 -19.60 0.49
CA VAL A 370 -8.30 -18.21 0.34
C VAL A 370 -8.26 -17.86 -1.13
N GLU A 371 -9.36 -17.28 -1.63
CA GLU A 371 -9.47 -16.73 -2.98
C GLU A 371 -9.85 -15.25 -2.90
N LEU A 372 -9.01 -14.39 -3.46
CA LEU A 372 -9.25 -12.96 -3.68
C LEU A 372 -9.49 -12.72 -5.16
N VAL A 373 -10.66 -12.21 -5.53
CA VAL A 373 -11.01 -11.94 -6.94
C VAL A 373 -11.17 -10.45 -7.15
N PHE A 374 -10.37 -9.87 -8.03
CA PHE A 374 -10.43 -8.46 -8.42
C PHE A 374 -11.11 -8.34 -9.78
N TRP A 375 -12.35 -7.85 -9.76
CA TRP A 375 -13.16 -7.71 -10.96
C TRP A 375 -12.97 -6.34 -11.60
N LEU A 376 -13.20 -6.28 -12.90
CA LEU A 376 -13.39 -5.05 -13.65
C LEU A 376 -14.79 -5.09 -14.25
N ASP A 377 -15.67 -4.17 -13.84
CA ASP A 377 -17.07 -4.21 -14.26
C ASP A 377 -17.25 -3.67 -15.68
N GLY A 378 -17.33 -4.55 -16.68
CA GLY A 378 -17.60 -4.14 -18.06
C GLY A 378 -19.09 -3.96 -18.40
N VAL A 379 -19.99 -4.00 -17.42
CA VAL A 379 -21.38 -3.59 -17.59
C VAL A 379 -21.71 -2.50 -16.55
N PRO A 380 -21.00 -1.36 -16.59
CA PRO A 380 -21.16 -0.35 -15.56
C PRO A 380 -22.56 0.26 -15.64
N VAL A 381 -23.28 0.12 -14.53
CA VAL A 381 -24.58 0.73 -14.30
C VAL A 381 -24.47 1.45 -12.96
N GLY A 382 -24.59 2.77 -13.01
CA GLY A 382 -24.64 3.60 -11.80
C GLY A 382 -26.03 3.57 -11.16
N PRO A 383 -26.21 4.25 -10.02
CA PRO A 383 -27.54 4.47 -9.49
C PRO A 383 -28.39 5.23 -10.51
N GLY A 384 -29.66 4.87 -10.61
CA GLY A 384 -30.64 5.63 -11.37
C GLY A 384 -30.89 7.01 -10.75
N LEU A 385 -31.75 7.78 -11.39
CA LEU A 385 -32.18 9.09 -10.90
C LEU A 385 -33.53 8.98 -10.18
N PRO A 386 -33.79 9.85 -9.18
CA PRO A 386 -35.13 9.94 -8.59
C PRO A 386 -36.21 10.11 -9.67
N PRO A 387 -37.34 9.39 -9.59
CA PRO A 387 -37.80 8.58 -8.45
C PRO A 387 -37.33 7.11 -8.44
N PHE A 388 -36.48 6.67 -9.38
CA PHE A 388 -36.02 5.27 -9.49
C PHE A 388 -34.49 5.15 -9.33
N PRO A 389 -33.92 5.48 -8.15
CA PRO A 389 -32.47 5.44 -7.93
C PRO A 389 -31.86 4.03 -8.03
N GLU A 390 -32.69 2.99 -7.98
CA GLU A 390 -32.28 1.59 -8.16
C GLU A 390 -32.23 1.14 -9.63
N ILE A 391 -32.79 1.92 -10.57
CA ILE A 391 -32.85 1.56 -12.00
C ILE A 391 -31.87 2.46 -12.77
N GLY A 392 -30.63 2.02 -12.90
CA GLY A 392 -29.63 2.70 -13.72
C GLY A 392 -29.79 2.43 -15.21
N VAL A 393 -29.22 3.31 -16.03
CA VAL A 393 -29.27 3.22 -17.49
C VAL A 393 -27.94 2.68 -18.04
N ALA A 394 -28.02 1.82 -19.04
CA ALA A 394 -26.84 1.33 -19.74
C ALA A 394 -26.37 2.33 -20.81
N HIS A 395 -25.35 3.12 -20.48
CA HIS A 395 -24.71 4.06 -21.41
C HIS A 395 -23.79 3.40 -22.44
N TRP A 396 -23.42 2.14 -22.22
CA TRP A 396 -22.29 1.51 -22.91
C TRP A 396 -22.71 0.39 -23.86
N GLU A 397 -22.07 0.39 -25.02
CA GLU A 397 -21.94 -0.73 -25.95
C GLU A 397 -20.56 -1.38 -25.73
N PRO A 398 -20.51 -2.68 -25.36
CA PRO A 398 -19.24 -3.40 -25.25
C PRO A 398 -18.56 -3.54 -26.62
N LEU A 399 -17.28 -3.17 -26.71
CA LEU A 399 -16.47 -3.33 -27.93
C LEU A 399 -15.62 -4.59 -27.88
N SER A 400 -14.82 -4.74 -26.81
CA SER A 400 -13.99 -5.92 -26.58
C SER A 400 -13.57 -6.03 -25.12
N TRP A 401 -13.11 -7.22 -24.72
CA TRP A 401 -12.52 -7.51 -23.42
C TRP A 401 -11.53 -8.65 -23.60
N GLY A 402 -10.63 -8.85 -22.63
CA GLY A 402 -9.75 -10.00 -22.65
C GLY A 402 -8.60 -9.88 -21.65
N ALA A 403 -7.66 -10.81 -21.77
CA ALA A 403 -6.41 -10.81 -21.03
C ALA A 403 -5.22 -10.66 -21.97
N ARG A 404 -4.24 -9.83 -21.59
CA ARG A 404 -3.01 -9.61 -22.36
C ARG A 404 -1.91 -9.12 -21.42
N ASP A 405 -0.68 -9.59 -21.60
CA ASP A 405 0.51 -9.09 -20.89
C ASP A 405 0.38 -9.06 -19.34
N GLY A 406 -0.41 -9.98 -18.79
CA GLY A 406 -0.67 -10.07 -17.34
C GLY A 406 -1.74 -9.10 -16.80
N MET A 407 -2.34 -8.28 -17.67
CA MET A 407 -3.53 -7.48 -17.35
C MET A 407 -4.80 -8.09 -17.94
N VAL A 408 -5.94 -7.73 -17.36
CA VAL A 408 -7.25 -7.87 -17.99
C VAL A 408 -7.80 -6.50 -18.35
N TYR A 409 -8.61 -6.43 -19.40
CA TYR A 409 -9.14 -5.16 -19.88
C TYR A 409 -10.58 -5.28 -20.40
N VAL A 410 -11.27 -4.13 -20.42
CA VAL A 410 -12.53 -3.93 -21.11
C VAL A 410 -12.48 -2.65 -21.94
N ARG A 411 -13.08 -2.69 -23.14
CA ARG A 411 -13.31 -1.55 -24.02
C ARG A 411 -14.80 -1.37 -24.25
N LEU A 412 -15.27 -0.16 -24.04
CA LEU A 412 -16.67 0.23 -24.16
C LEU A 412 -16.80 1.45 -25.06
N ARG A 413 -17.97 1.65 -25.67
CA ARG A 413 -18.33 2.89 -26.37
C ARG A 413 -19.65 3.42 -25.84
N THR A 414 -19.72 4.71 -25.58
CA THR A 414 -20.98 5.38 -25.23
C THR A 414 -21.96 5.32 -26.41
N ARG A 415 -23.24 5.09 -26.13
CA ARG A 415 -24.26 4.81 -27.16
C ARG A 415 -24.63 6.04 -27.99
N ARG A 416 -24.61 7.25 -27.41
CA ARG A 416 -25.00 8.48 -28.12
C ARG A 416 -23.82 9.36 -28.43
N SER A 417 -22.91 9.59 -27.48
CA SER A 417 -21.76 10.48 -27.69
C SER A 417 -20.61 9.82 -28.45
N GLY A 418 -20.57 8.48 -28.54
CA GLY A 418 -19.59 7.74 -29.32
C GLY A 418 -18.18 7.73 -28.74
N VAL A 419 -17.98 8.29 -27.54
CA VAL A 419 -16.73 8.25 -26.78
C VAL A 419 -16.37 6.80 -26.46
N GLU A 420 -15.15 6.39 -26.80
CA GLU A 420 -14.59 5.10 -26.40
C GLU A 420 -13.90 5.21 -25.04
N LEU A 421 -14.02 4.17 -24.23
CA LEU A 421 -13.34 4.02 -22.95
C LEU A 421 -12.60 2.69 -22.93
N ALA A 422 -11.40 2.70 -22.37
CA ALA A 422 -10.72 1.49 -21.94
C ALA A 422 -10.50 1.55 -20.42
N ALA A 423 -10.68 0.41 -19.77
CA ALA A 423 -10.18 0.19 -18.42
C ALA A 423 -9.36 -1.10 -18.43
N ALA A 424 -8.21 -1.09 -17.76
CA ALA A 424 -7.34 -2.25 -17.64
C ALA A 424 -6.80 -2.38 -16.21
N THR A 425 -6.55 -3.61 -15.78
CA THR A 425 -6.01 -3.86 -14.44
C THR A 425 -5.04 -5.03 -14.42
N TYR A 426 -4.01 -4.92 -13.58
CA TYR A 426 -3.18 -6.04 -13.16
C TYR A 426 -3.09 -6.09 -11.63
N VAL A 427 -2.75 -7.26 -11.09
CA VAL A 427 -2.66 -7.49 -9.64
C VAL A 427 -1.34 -8.15 -9.28
N LEU A 428 -0.64 -7.60 -8.29
CA LEU A 428 0.61 -8.15 -7.75
C LEU A 428 0.34 -8.87 -6.41
N PRO A 429 0.58 -10.19 -6.30
CA PRO A 429 0.52 -10.91 -5.03
C PRO A 429 1.76 -10.67 -4.18
N LEU A 430 1.57 -10.39 -2.89
CA LEU A 430 2.61 -10.20 -1.87
C LEU A 430 2.22 -10.92 -0.56
N GLY A 431 3.16 -10.98 0.38
CA GLY A 431 2.94 -11.54 1.73
C GLY A 431 3.05 -13.06 1.85
N LEU A 432 3.12 -13.75 0.71
CA LEU A 432 3.44 -15.18 0.60
C LEU A 432 4.55 -15.40 -0.44
N PRO A 433 5.24 -16.56 -0.38
CA PRO A 433 6.13 -17.00 -1.46
C PRO A 433 5.40 -17.01 -2.81
N GLU A 434 6.10 -16.64 -3.88
CA GLU A 434 5.50 -16.48 -5.21
C GLU A 434 4.90 -17.79 -5.75
N ASP A 435 5.55 -18.92 -5.48
CA ASP A 435 5.11 -20.26 -5.85
C ASP A 435 3.93 -20.78 -5.02
N ALA A 436 3.61 -20.12 -3.89
CA ALA A 436 2.47 -20.45 -3.04
C ALA A 436 1.17 -19.75 -3.46
N VAL A 437 1.22 -18.81 -4.42
CA VAL A 437 0.05 -18.05 -4.88
C VAL A 437 -0.23 -18.35 -6.35
N GLU A 438 -1.39 -18.91 -6.60
CA GLU A 438 -1.91 -19.07 -7.95
C GLU A 438 -2.59 -17.77 -8.41
N VAL A 439 -2.13 -17.22 -9.55
CA VAL A 439 -2.73 -16.05 -10.20
C VAL A 439 -3.43 -16.50 -11.48
N ARG A 440 -4.74 -16.21 -11.61
CA ARG A 440 -5.51 -16.51 -12.82
C ARG A 440 -6.21 -15.29 -13.36
N ALA A 441 -6.12 -15.08 -14.67
CA ALA A 441 -6.97 -14.15 -15.39
C ALA A 441 -8.26 -14.86 -15.83
N HIS A 442 -9.38 -14.19 -15.66
CA HIS A 442 -10.70 -14.64 -16.07
C HIS A 442 -11.20 -13.70 -17.16
N GLU A 443 -11.43 -14.25 -18.35
CA GLU A 443 -11.96 -13.50 -19.48
C GLU A 443 -13.49 -13.53 -19.48
N GLY A 444 -14.08 -12.42 -19.88
CA GLY A 444 -15.52 -12.24 -19.95
C GLY A 444 -15.85 -10.75 -19.99
N ILE A 445 -17.13 -10.42 -20.19
CA ILE A 445 -17.58 -9.01 -20.17
C ILE A 445 -17.29 -8.32 -18.84
N GLN A 446 -17.18 -9.09 -17.74
CA GLN A 446 -16.65 -8.63 -16.46
C GLN A 446 -15.36 -9.41 -16.19
N PRO A 447 -14.23 -9.02 -16.80
CA PRO A 447 -13.00 -9.78 -16.63
C PRO A 447 -12.46 -9.59 -15.21
N ALA A 448 -11.62 -10.51 -14.76
CA ALA A 448 -11.09 -10.48 -13.40
C ALA A 448 -9.69 -11.08 -13.29
N ILE A 449 -8.99 -10.77 -12.20
CA ILE A 449 -7.78 -11.48 -11.77
C ILE A 449 -8.03 -12.06 -10.39
N SER A 450 -7.83 -13.36 -10.21
CA SER A 450 -7.93 -14.04 -8.92
C SER A 450 -6.56 -14.43 -8.37
N LEU A 451 -6.35 -14.21 -7.08
CA LEU A 451 -5.25 -14.75 -6.29
C LEU A 451 -5.80 -15.88 -5.42
N ARG A 452 -5.23 -17.08 -5.53
CA ARG A 452 -5.62 -18.24 -4.73
C ARG A 452 -4.41 -18.79 -3.99
N ALA A 453 -4.54 -18.99 -2.68
CA ALA A 453 -3.50 -19.57 -1.85
C ALA A 453 -4.10 -20.33 -0.67
N ARG A 454 -3.31 -21.19 -0.02
CA ARG A 454 -3.68 -21.78 1.27
C ARG A 454 -3.01 -20.99 2.38
N LEU A 455 -3.79 -20.49 3.33
CA LEU A 455 -3.26 -19.79 4.51
C LEU A 455 -3.19 -20.71 5.72
N SER A 456 -2.15 -20.53 6.51
CA SER A 456 -1.99 -21.01 7.88
C SER A 456 -2.11 -19.84 8.87
N PRO A 457 -2.34 -20.08 10.18
CA PRO A 457 -2.39 -19.02 11.19
C PRO A 457 -1.17 -18.08 11.15
N GLY A 458 -1.42 -16.77 11.16
CA GLY A 458 -0.41 -15.71 11.07
C GLY A 458 -0.01 -15.35 9.64
N GLU A 459 -0.26 -16.20 8.64
CA GLU A 459 0.08 -15.88 7.25
C GLU A 459 -0.86 -14.83 6.65
N THR A 460 -0.36 -14.06 5.70
CA THR A 460 -1.09 -12.96 5.06
C THR A 460 -0.99 -13.06 3.54
N LEU A 461 -2.14 -13.16 2.86
CA LEU A 461 -2.22 -12.94 1.42
C LEU A 461 -2.54 -11.47 1.16
N LEU A 462 -1.76 -10.79 0.33
CA LEU A 462 -1.95 -9.39 -0.03
C LEU A 462 -1.94 -9.23 -1.55
N GLY A 463 -2.99 -8.61 -2.11
CA GLY A 463 -3.06 -8.23 -3.51
C GLY A 463 -2.96 -6.72 -3.69
N VAL A 464 -2.01 -6.25 -4.49
CA VAL A 464 -1.94 -4.85 -4.93
C VAL A 464 -2.49 -4.76 -6.35
N ARG A 465 -3.67 -4.16 -6.50
CA ARG A 465 -4.30 -3.87 -7.77
C ARG A 465 -3.92 -2.48 -8.26
N PHE A 466 -3.50 -2.41 -9.51
CA PHE A 466 -3.38 -1.18 -10.28
C PHE A 466 -4.44 -1.20 -11.38
N CYS A 467 -5.18 -0.12 -11.53
CA CYS A 467 -6.21 0.03 -12.55
C CYS A 467 -5.98 1.33 -13.31
N ALA A 468 -5.90 1.25 -14.63
CA ALA A 468 -5.85 2.40 -15.51
C ALA A 468 -7.20 2.58 -16.21
N VAL A 469 -7.67 3.82 -16.33
CA VAL A 469 -8.90 4.16 -17.07
C VAL A 469 -8.61 5.36 -17.97
N ALA A 470 -8.94 5.24 -19.26
CA ALA A 470 -8.73 6.28 -20.26
C ALA A 470 -9.88 6.34 -21.26
N THR A 471 -10.08 7.48 -21.89
CA THR A 471 -11.09 7.68 -22.93
C THR A 471 -10.49 8.17 -24.24
N SER A 472 -11.31 8.14 -25.30
CA SER A 472 -10.95 8.70 -26.60
C SER A 472 -10.80 10.22 -26.62
N ALA A 473 -11.12 10.90 -25.51
CA ALA A 473 -10.84 12.33 -25.35
C ALA A 473 -9.34 12.58 -25.07
N GLU A 474 -8.65 11.63 -24.43
CA GLU A 474 -7.23 11.76 -24.08
C GLU A 474 -6.29 11.05 -25.08
N ALA A 475 -6.74 9.98 -25.72
CA ALA A 475 -5.91 9.21 -26.66
C ALA A 475 -6.72 8.57 -27.79
N THR A 476 -6.13 8.49 -28.98
CA THR A 476 -6.73 7.78 -30.14
C THR A 476 -6.97 6.29 -29.85
N ASP A 477 -6.10 5.66 -29.06
CA ASP A 477 -6.28 4.29 -28.56
C ASP A 477 -6.21 4.28 -27.03
N PRO A 478 -7.37 4.36 -26.35
CA PRO A 478 -7.42 4.40 -24.89
C PRO A 478 -6.81 3.16 -24.21
N LEU A 479 -6.85 1.99 -24.87
CA LEU A 479 -6.29 0.77 -24.29
C LEU A 479 -4.76 0.81 -24.29
N SER A 480 -4.14 1.37 -25.33
CA SER A 480 -2.68 1.58 -25.37
C SER A 480 -2.24 2.54 -24.26
N LEU A 481 -2.95 3.65 -24.02
CA LEU A 481 -2.65 4.55 -22.90
C LEU A 481 -2.77 3.82 -21.55
N CYS A 482 -3.82 3.01 -21.35
CA CYS A 482 -3.94 2.20 -20.13
C CYS A 482 -2.76 1.24 -19.95
N ALA A 483 -2.30 0.60 -21.02
CA ALA A 483 -1.15 -0.31 -20.97
C ALA A 483 0.15 0.41 -20.60
N GLU A 484 0.38 1.62 -21.14
CA GLU A 484 1.54 2.45 -20.81
C GLU A 484 1.54 2.88 -19.34
N VAL A 485 0.39 3.37 -18.83
CA VAL A 485 0.23 3.75 -17.42
C VAL A 485 0.48 2.55 -16.49
N LEU A 486 -0.06 1.37 -16.82
CA LEU A 486 0.15 0.17 -16.01
C LEU A 486 1.60 -0.34 -16.07
N ALA A 487 2.27 -0.22 -17.22
CA ALA A 487 3.68 -0.57 -17.35
C ALA A 487 4.57 0.34 -16.50
N ALA A 488 4.34 1.66 -16.55
CA ALA A 488 5.02 2.63 -15.70
C ALA A 488 4.76 2.35 -14.21
N ALA A 489 3.50 2.08 -13.84
CA ALA A 489 3.14 1.74 -12.46
C ALA A 489 3.84 0.46 -11.96
N ARG A 490 4.02 -0.54 -12.84
CA ARG A 490 4.73 -1.78 -12.51
C ARG A 490 6.21 -1.58 -12.28
N GLU A 491 6.84 -0.72 -13.08
CA GLU A 491 8.26 -0.38 -12.91
C GLU A 491 8.49 0.46 -11.65
N GLN A 492 7.64 1.47 -11.41
CA GLN A 492 7.73 2.36 -10.26
C GLN A 492 7.40 1.65 -8.94
N GLY A 493 6.41 0.76 -8.95
CA GLY A 493 5.90 0.08 -7.77
C GLY A 493 5.09 1.00 -6.83
N LEU A 494 4.34 0.38 -5.94
CA LEU A 494 3.44 1.08 -5.01
C LEU A 494 4.13 2.19 -4.17
N PRO A 495 5.34 1.99 -3.62
CA PRO A 495 6.02 3.03 -2.84
C PRO A 495 6.30 4.31 -3.62
N GLY A 496 6.80 4.19 -4.86
CA GLY A 496 7.07 5.35 -5.70
C GLY A 496 5.77 6.06 -6.09
N ILE A 497 4.73 5.28 -6.41
CA ILE A 497 3.40 5.83 -6.72
C ILE A 497 2.81 6.58 -5.52
N LEU A 498 2.94 6.04 -4.31
CA LEU A 498 2.49 6.71 -3.08
C LEU A 498 3.27 8.00 -2.82
N GLU A 499 4.59 7.99 -3.05
CA GLU A 499 5.43 9.18 -2.91
C GLU A 499 4.98 10.29 -3.87
N ASP A 500 4.83 9.99 -5.16
CA ASP A 500 4.40 10.99 -6.15
C ASP A 500 2.98 11.48 -5.87
N HIS A 501 2.06 10.57 -5.53
CA HIS A 501 0.70 10.92 -5.12
C HIS A 501 0.66 11.88 -3.94
N ARG A 502 1.44 11.61 -2.89
CA ARG A 502 1.50 12.45 -1.69
C ARG A 502 2.20 13.77 -1.94
N ARG A 503 3.19 13.80 -2.82
CA ARG A 503 3.84 15.05 -3.26
C ARG A 503 2.85 15.94 -3.99
N ALA A 504 2.04 15.37 -4.90
CA ALA A 504 0.98 16.11 -5.58
C ALA A 504 -0.07 16.65 -4.59
N TRP A 505 -0.49 15.86 -3.60
CA TRP A 505 -1.37 16.33 -2.54
C TRP A 505 -0.75 17.41 -1.64
N ALA A 506 0.52 17.26 -1.28
CA ALA A 506 1.21 18.23 -0.43
C ALA A 506 1.27 19.61 -1.10
N ALA A 507 1.55 19.65 -2.41
CA ALA A 507 1.52 20.89 -3.18
C ALA A 507 0.13 21.54 -3.17
N LEU A 508 -0.94 20.76 -3.32
CA LEU A 508 -2.31 21.30 -3.24
C LEU A 508 -2.64 21.86 -1.86
N TRP A 509 -2.25 21.17 -0.78
CA TRP A 509 -2.50 21.64 0.58
C TRP A 509 -1.66 22.85 0.95
N GLU A 510 -0.45 22.99 0.40
CA GLU A 510 0.38 24.19 0.57
C GLU A 510 -0.34 25.45 0.05
N ASP A 511 -1.08 25.33 -1.04
CA ASP A 511 -1.80 26.44 -1.66
C ASP A 511 -3.14 26.78 -0.98
N CYS A 512 -3.75 25.85 -0.24
CA CYS A 512 -5.15 26.03 0.21
C CYS A 512 -5.50 25.57 1.64
N ASP A 513 -4.59 24.97 2.42
CA ASP A 513 -4.92 24.59 3.80
C ASP A 513 -5.21 25.82 4.65
N LEU A 514 -6.26 25.73 5.46
CA LEU A 514 -6.67 26.77 6.39
C LEU A 514 -6.55 26.23 7.81
N VAL A 515 -5.66 26.84 8.62
CA VAL A 515 -5.42 26.41 10.00
C VAL A 515 -6.34 27.16 10.95
N ILE A 516 -7.09 26.42 11.76
CA ILE A 516 -8.01 26.91 12.79
C ILE A 516 -7.50 26.41 14.14
N GLU A 517 -7.08 27.35 14.99
CA GLU A 517 -6.60 27.05 16.33
C GLU A 517 -7.76 26.95 17.33
N GLY A 518 -7.71 25.97 18.22
CA GLY A 518 -8.66 25.82 19.33
C GLY A 518 -9.97 25.11 19.01
N ASP A 519 -10.24 24.74 17.75
CA ASP A 519 -11.44 24.00 17.34
C ASP A 519 -11.10 22.89 16.32
N GLU A 520 -10.88 21.66 16.83
CA GLU A 520 -10.53 20.50 16.00
C GLU A 520 -11.69 20.02 15.10
N GLU A 521 -12.93 20.26 15.51
CA GLU A 521 -14.11 19.85 14.73
C GLU A 521 -14.27 20.77 13.52
N LEU A 522 -14.19 22.09 13.74
CA LEU A 522 -14.23 23.08 12.68
C LEU A 522 -13.03 22.95 11.73
N GLN A 523 -11.82 22.74 12.26
CA GLN A 523 -10.61 22.48 11.45
C GLN A 523 -10.83 21.31 10.49
N ARG A 524 -11.42 20.21 10.97
CA ARG A 524 -11.73 19.03 10.16
C ARG A 524 -12.84 19.29 9.16
N ALA A 525 -13.88 20.02 9.54
CA ALA A 525 -14.97 20.37 8.64
C ALA A 525 -14.47 21.20 7.44
N VAL A 526 -13.59 22.18 7.67
CA VAL A 526 -13.01 22.99 6.59
C VAL A 526 -12.14 22.14 5.66
N ARG A 527 -11.24 21.32 6.22
CA ARG A 527 -10.42 20.38 5.42
C ARG A 527 -11.25 19.38 4.65
N PHE A 528 -12.36 18.90 5.21
CA PHE A 528 -13.30 18.01 4.52
C PHE A 528 -13.92 18.68 3.29
N ASN A 529 -14.37 19.93 3.41
CA ASN A 529 -14.94 20.67 2.30
C ASN A 529 -13.87 20.95 1.22
N LEU A 530 -12.68 21.40 1.63
CA LEU A 530 -11.56 21.64 0.71
C LEU A 530 -11.17 20.36 -0.02
N TYR A 531 -11.04 19.23 0.67
CA TYR A 531 -10.78 17.93 0.06
C TYR A 531 -11.78 17.60 -1.05
N HIS A 532 -13.09 17.75 -0.79
CA HIS A 532 -14.13 17.45 -1.77
C HIS A 532 -14.11 18.41 -2.97
N LEU A 533 -13.74 19.68 -2.76
CA LEU A 533 -13.47 20.61 -3.87
C LEU A 533 -12.27 20.13 -4.71
N LEU A 534 -11.17 19.74 -4.04
CA LEU A 534 -9.92 19.34 -4.68
C LEU A 534 -10.04 18.05 -5.49
N ILE A 535 -10.92 17.10 -5.13
CA ILE A 535 -11.12 15.86 -5.90
C ILE A 535 -12.13 16.02 -7.04
N SER A 536 -12.92 17.11 -7.03
CA SER A 536 -13.97 17.38 -8.03
C SER A 536 -13.48 18.26 -9.18
N ALA A 537 -12.50 19.14 -8.93
CA ALA A 537 -11.98 20.07 -9.93
C ALA A 537 -11.05 19.37 -10.94
N PRO A 538 -11.32 19.41 -12.25
CA PRO A 538 -10.41 18.85 -13.23
C PRO A 538 -9.19 19.77 -13.35
N ARG A 539 -8.00 19.19 -13.18
CA ARG A 539 -6.72 19.89 -13.33
C ARG A 539 -5.99 19.56 -14.64
N HIS A 540 -6.55 18.63 -15.40
CA HIS A 540 -5.93 18.03 -16.58
C HIS A 540 -6.51 18.55 -17.90
N ALA A 541 -7.51 19.43 -17.85
CA ALA A 541 -8.16 20.03 -19.02
C ALA A 541 -8.07 21.57 -18.95
N ALA A 542 -7.77 22.21 -20.08
CA ALA A 542 -7.63 23.67 -20.19
C ALA A 542 -8.99 24.40 -20.24
N ASP A 543 -10.05 23.70 -20.65
CA ASP A 543 -11.38 24.26 -20.85
C ASP A 543 -12.28 23.98 -19.64
N LEU A 544 -12.23 24.85 -18.63
CA LEU A 544 -13.12 24.80 -17.48
C LEU A 544 -14.40 25.59 -17.77
N SER A 545 -15.55 24.91 -17.83
CA SER A 545 -16.81 25.50 -17.37
C SER A 545 -17.09 24.91 -16.00
N ILE A 546 -16.95 25.74 -14.96
CA ILE A 546 -17.47 25.45 -13.61
C ILE A 546 -18.98 25.63 -13.62
#